data_AF-A0A1H4NHJ5-F1
#
_entry.id   AF-A0A1H4NHJ5-F1
#
_cell.length_a   1.000
_cell.length_b   1.000
_cell.length_c   1.000
_cell.angle_alpha   90.00
_cell.angle_beta   90.00
_cell.angle_gamma   90.00
#
_symmetry.space_group_name_H-M   'P 1'
#
loop_
_entity.id
_entity.type
_entity.pdbx_description
1 polymer ?
#
loop_
_entity_poly.entity_id
_entity_poly.type
_entity_poly.pdbx_seq_one_letter_code
_entity_poly.pdbx_strand_id
1 'polypeptide(L)'
;MSIPSPVQVTLARQYLEAHNLFGRWATVRKLPVLPTMPVYIADFVSNSFPAAKLEELIRATEEVSRLHTGNGLADPVTGQVASAFQAIAPIAPPRSWPTEHKTSFLQLPYGLQKYVAAHESRSEKEVRRAQSEAAAARQKLREAGKTNGDQQNVAA
;
A
#
# COMPACT_ATOMS: atom_id res chain seq x y z
N MET A 1 5.55 28.68 -4.42
CA MET A 1 6.42 27.49 -4.54
C MET A 1 7.84 27.93 -4.26
N SER A 2 8.51 27.35 -3.27
CA SER A 2 9.91 27.68 -2.96
C SER A 2 10.81 27.00 -3.97
N ILE A 3 11.70 27.74 -4.63
CA ILE A 3 12.71 27.17 -5.51
C ILE A 3 13.70 26.40 -4.61
N PRO A 4 14.00 25.13 -4.90
CA PRO A 4 14.93 24.37 -4.07
C PRO A 4 16.35 24.92 -4.18
N SER A 5 17.02 25.03 -3.03
CA SER A 5 18.42 25.48 -3.00
C SER A 5 19.31 24.45 -3.71
N PRO A 6 20.18 24.88 -4.65
CA PRO A 6 21.13 23.98 -5.33
C PRO A 6 22.03 23.20 -4.36
N VAL A 7 22.34 23.80 -3.20
CA VAL A 7 23.12 23.15 -2.14
C VAL A 7 22.34 21.99 -1.52
N GLN A 8 21.06 22.17 -1.22
CA GLN A 8 20.21 21.12 -0.64
C GLN A 8 20.05 19.94 -1.60
N VAL A 9 19.82 20.21 -2.89
CA VAL A 9 19.71 19.17 -3.93
C VAL A 9 21.03 18.41 -4.08
N THR A 10 22.16 19.11 -4.03
CA THR A 10 23.49 18.47 -4.12
C THR A 10 23.76 17.56 -2.91
N LEU A 11 23.45 18.02 -1.70
CA LEU A 11 23.60 17.21 -0.49
C LEU A 11 22.67 15.99 -0.50
N ALA A 12 21.42 16.15 -0.92
CA ALA A 12 20.47 15.04 -1.04
C ALA A 12 20.94 14.00 -2.06
N ARG A 13 21.52 14.44 -3.18
CA ARG A 13 22.16 13.56 -4.17
C ARG A 13 23.30 12.74 -3.56
N GLN A 14 24.28 13.41 -2.95
CA GLN A 14 25.44 12.75 -2.32
C GLN A 14 25.02 11.77 -1.23
N TYR A 15 24.01 12.14 -0.43
CA TYR A 15 23.46 11.28 0.59
C TYR A 15 22.85 9.99 -0.01
N LEU A 16 22.05 10.11 -1.07
CA LEU A 16 21.47 8.95 -1.78
C LEU A 16 22.56 8.04 -2.32
N GLU A 17 23.55 8.60 -3.02
CA GLU A 17 24.66 7.85 -3.63
C GLU A 17 25.41 7.00 -2.59
N ALA A 18 25.63 7.55 -1.39
CA ALA A 18 26.37 6.85 -0.34
C ALA A 18 25.51 5.85 0.46
N HIS A 19 24.30 6.24 0.87
CA HIS A 19 23.57 5.52 1.92
C HIS A 19 22.37 4.73 1.42
N ASN A 20 21.81 5.09 0.25
CA ASN A 20 20.61 4.45 -0.26
C ASN A 20 20.92 3.30 -1.24
N LEU A 21 20.13 2.23 -1.18
CA LEU A 21 20.32 1.05 -2.04
C LEU A 21 20.10 1.38 -3.53
N PHE A 22 19.04 2.13 -3.87
CA PHE A 22 18.83 2.64 -5.22
C PHE A 22 19.95 3.58 -5.63
N GLY A 23 20.40 4.46 -4.73
CA GLY A 23 21.48 5.40 -5.00
C GLY A 23 22.77 4.70 -5.45
N ARG A 24 23.24 3.70 -4.68
CA ARG A 24 24.41 2.89 -5.07
C ARG A 24 24.21 2.13 -6.37
N TRP A 25 23.03 1.53 -6.55
CA TRP A 25 22.67 0.81 -7.78
C TRP A 25 22.69 1.72 -9.01
N ALA A 26 22.15 2.92 -8.89
CA ALA A 26 22.09 3.92 -9.95
C ALA A 26 23.49 4.48 -10.27
N THR A 27 24.33 4.72 -9.24
CA THR A 27 25.71 5.17 -9.42
C THR A 27 26.54 4.19 -10.26
N VAL A 28 26.45 2.88 -9.97
CA VAL A 28 27.15 1.84 -10.75
C VAL A 28 26.69 1.86 -12.22
N ARG A 29 25.42 2.19 -12.47
CA ARG A 29 24.82 2.26 -13.80
C ARG A 29 24.92 3.64 -14.47
N LYS A 30 25.60 4.61 -13.82
CA LYS A 30 25.71 6.00 -14.29
C LYS A 30 24.34 6.67 -14.54
N LEU A 31 23.34 6.31 -13.74
CA LEU A 31 22.00 6.88 -13.78
C LEU A 31 21.87 8.03 -12.78
N PRO A 32 21.05 9.06 -13.09
CA PRO A 32 20.83 10.17 -12.17
C PRO A 32 20.02 9.70 -10.95
N VAL A 33 20.48 10.02 -9.74
CA VAL A 33 19.75 9.70 -8.49
C VAL A 33 18.77 10.80 -8.06
N LEU A 34 19.03 12.06 -8.45
CA LEU A 34 18.22 13.23 -8.09
C LEU A 34 18.42 14.38 -9.11
N PRO A 35 17.36 14.85 -9.80
CA PRO A 35 16.07 14.15 -9.94
C PRO A 35 16.26 12.81 -10.66
N THR A 36 15.53 11.77 -10.25
CA THR A 36 15.48 10.49 -10.96
C THR A 36 14.15 10.32 -11.68
N MET A 37 14.16 9.50 -12.73
CA MET A 37 12.95 9.11 -13.46
C MET A 37 12.31 7.88 -12.81
N PRO A 38 10.96 7.77 -12.78
CA PRO A 38 10.24 6.59 -12.26
C PRO A 38 10.70 5.28 -12.90
N VAL A 39 11.01 5.30 -14.20
CA VAL A 39 11.48 4.11 -14.94
C VAL A 39 12.77 3.51 -14.37
N TYR A 40 13.70 4.34 -13.89
CA TYR A 40 14.94 3.85 -13.29
C TYR A 40 14.69 3.19 -11.94
N ILE A 41 13.72 3.70 -11.17
CA ILE A 41 13.33 3.09 -9.89
C ILE A 41 12.60 1.77 -10.13
N ALA A 42 11.72 1.71 -11.14
CA ALA A 42 11.02 0.48 -11.52
C ALA A 42 12.00 -0.62 -11.99
N ASP A 43 13.00 -0.23 -12.78
CA ASP A 43 14.09 -1.13 -13.21
C ASP A 43 14.93 -1.59 -12.01
N PHE A 44 15.24 -0.69 -11.07
CA PHE A 44 15.91 -1.05 -9.82
C PHE A 44 15.13 -2.10 -9.02
N VAL A 45 13.83 -1.92 -8.82
CA VAL A 45 12.98 -2.88 -8.09
C VAL A 45 13.00 -4.25 -8.77
N SER A 46 12.80 -4.26 -10.09
CA SER A 46 12.71 -5.50 -10.87
C SER A 46 14.02 -6.28 -10.92
N ASN A 47 15.16 -5.60 -11.03
CA ASN A 47 16.47 -6.24 -11.16
C ASN A 47 17.17 -6.50 -9.82
N SER A 48 16.74 -5.86 -8.74
CA SER A 48 17.33 -6.06 -7.41
C SER A 48 16.62 -7.16 -6.63
N PHE A 49 15.36 -7.46 -6.96
CA PHE A 49 14.67 -8.63 -6.41
C PHE A 49 15.04 -9.91 -7.19
N PRO A 50 15.25 -11.07 -6.53
CA PRO A 50 15.14 -11.33 -5.09
C PRO A 50 16.46 -11.15 -4.30
N ALA A 51 17.52 -10.62 -4.92
CA ALA A 51 18.81 -10.46 -4.25
C ALA A 51 18.74 -9.51 -3.03
N ALA A 52 17.90 -8.48 -3.11
CA ALA A 52 17.52 -7.60 -2.00
C ALA A 52 16.14 -7.99 -1.46
N LYS A 53 15.94 -7.80 -0.14
CA LYS A 53 14.64 -8.09 0.50
C LYS A 53 13.60 -7.05 0.10
N LEU A 54 12.33 -7.46 0.02
CA LEU A 54 11.22 -6.57 -0.31
C LEU A 54 11.18 -5.32 0.59
N GLU A 55 11.35 -5.50 1.90
CA GLU A 55 11.36 -4.40 2.88
C GLU A 55 12.53 -3.42 2.67
N GLU A 56 13.68 -3.90 2.17
CA GLU A 56 14.82 -3.05 1.85
C GLU A 56 14.56 -2.22 0.60
N LEU A 57 13.93 -2.82 -0.41
CA LEU A 57 13.50 -2.12 -1.63
C LEU A 57 12.46 -1.04 -1.29
N ILE A 58 11.46 -1.37 -0.47
CA ILE A 58 10.44 -0.40 -0.02
C ILE A 58 11.12 0.79 0.67
N ARG A 59 11.93 0.54 1.71
CA ARG A 59 12.65 1.59 2.43
C ARG A 59 13.53 2.44 1.52
N ALA A 60 14.21 1.80 0.57
CA ALA A 60 15.06 2.52 -0.39
C ALA A 60 14.24 3.47 -1.27
N THR A 61 13.09 3.02 -1.78
CA THR A 61 12.21 3.87 -2.60
C THR A 61 11.51 4.96 -1.80
N GLU A 62 11.02 4.68 -0.58
CA GLU A 62 10.43 5.69 0.31
C GLU A 62 11.40 6.83 0.61
N GLU A 63 12.68 6.52 0.81
CA GLU A 63 13.71 7.52 1.02
C GLU A 63 13.97 8.39 -0.23
N VAL A 64 13.87 7.80 -1.43
CA VAL A 64 13.95 8.56 -2.69
C VAL A 64 12.77 9.52 -2.81
N SER A 65 11.54 9.07 -2.51
CA SER A 65 10.34 9.92 -2.48
C SER A 65 10.48 11.07 -1.48
N ARG A 66 10.93 10.77 -0.26
CA ARG A 66 11.16 11.77 0.80
C ARG A 66 12.16 12.84 0.38
N LEU A 67 13.25 12.45 -0.29
CA LEU A 67 14.26 13.41 -0.74
C LEU A 67 13.84 14.19 -1.99
N HIS A 68 13.02 13.63 -2.89
CA HIS A 68 12.43 14.39 -3.99
C HIS A 68 11.49 15.46 -3.46
N THR A 69 10.47 15.04 -2.72
CA THR A 69 9.42 15.92 -2.20
C THR A 69 9.97 16.97 -1.22
N GLY A 70 10.91 16.57 -0.34
CA GLY A 70 11.60 17.49 0.57
C GLY A 70 12.46 18.55 -0.11
N ASN A 71 12.90 18.29 -1.36
CA ASN A 71 13.60 19.26 -2.20
C ASN A 71 12.68 19.89 -3.26
N GLY A 72 11.36 19.88 -3.07
CA GLY A 72 10.41 20.52 -3.99
C GLY A 72 10.35 19.90 -5.39
N LEU A 73 10.85 18.67 -5.55
CA LEU A 73 10.77 17.89 -6.78
C LEU A 73 9.52 17.00 -6.77
N ALA A 74 9.05 16.63 -7.96
CA ALA A 74 7.97 15.66 -8.11
C ALA A 74 8.38 14.28 -7.56
N ASP A 75 7.44 13.58 -6.91
CA ASP A 75 7.69 12.23 -6.37
C ASP A 75 7.80 11.20 -7.51
N PRO A 76 8.96 10.55 -7.70
CA PRO A 76 9.14 9.56 -8.75
C PRO A 76 8.62 8.16 -8.37
N VAL A 77 8.19 7.94 -7.11
CA VAL A 77 7.78 6.63 -6.56
C VAL A 77 6.27 6.42 -6.69
N THR A 78 5.74 6.73 -7.86
CA THR A 78 4.30 6.61 -8.16
C THR A 78 4.10 5.79 -9.43
N GLY A 79 2.88 5.28 -9.63
CA GLY A 79 2.46 4.59 -10.86
C GLY A 79 3.33 3.39 -11.25
N GLN A 80 4.27 3.59 -12.20
CA GLN A 80 5.14 2.54 -12.72
C GLN A 80 5.96 1.84 -11.63
N VAL A 81 6.41 2.58 -10.61
CA VAL A 81 7.15 1.98 -9.49
C VAL A 81 6.24 1.08 -8.64
N ALA A 82 4.99 1.50 -8.40
CA ALA A 82 4.00 0.67 -7.72
C ALA A 82 3.69 -0.61 -8.52
N SER A 83 3.64 -0.50 -9.86
CA SER A 83 3.47 -1.64 -10.75
C SER A 83 4.64 -2.63 -10.68
N ALA A 84 5.88 -2.12 -10.56
CA ALA A 84 7.06 -2.98 -10.38
C ALA A 84 7.01 -3.75 -9.05
N PHE A 85 6.60 -3.11 -7.96
CA PHE A 85 6.38 -3.81 -6.69
C PHE A 85 5.24 -4.82 -6.77
N GLN A 86 4.14 -4.50 -7.46
CA GLN A 86 3.03 -5.42 -7.66
C GLN A 86 3.42 -6.66 -8.47
N ALA A 87 4.34 -6.53 -9.43
CA ALA A 87 4.84 -7.67 -10.19
C ALA A 87 5.62 -8.67 -9.33
N ILE A 88 6.35 -8.21 -8.30
CA ILE A 88 7.16 -9.07 -7.43
C ILE A 88 6.44 -9.51 -6.16
N ALA A 89 5.52 -8.69 -5.64
CA ALA A 89 4.82 -8.93 -4.38
C ALA A 89 3.39 -8.35 -4.46
N PRO A 90 2.45 -9.09 -5.09
CA PRO A 90 1.11 -8.56 -5.32
C PRO A 90 0.35 -8.26 -4.02
N ILE A 91 -0.28 -7.08 -3.97
CA ILE A 91 -1.27 -6.73 -2.94
C ILE A 91 -2.60 -6.50 -3.65
N ALA A 92 -3.56 -7.39 -3.39
CA ALA A 92 -4.90 -7.26 -3.93
C ALA A 92 -5.63 -6.07 -3.28
N PRO A 93 -6.34 -5.25 -4.06
CA PRO A 93 -7.19 -4.21 -3.49
C PRO A 93 -8.36 -4.84 -2.70
N PRO A 94 -8.95 -4.11 -1.75
CA PRO A 94 -10.09 -4.60 -0.98
C PRO A 94 -11.25 -5.03 -1.90
N ARG A 95 -11.88 -6.16 -1.58
CA ARG A 95 -12.87 -6.80 -2.45
C ARG A 95 -14.14 -5.97 -2.61
N SER A 96 -14.57 -5.33 -1.52
CA SER A 96 -15.76 -4.48 -1.42
C SER A 96 -15.66 -3.19 -2.21
N TRP A 97 -14.45 -2.79 -2.63
CA TRP A 97 -14.26 -1.50 -3.29
C TRP A 97 -14.80 -1.50 -4.72
N PRO A 98 -15.39 -0.37 -5.18
CA PRO A 98 -15.71 -0.13 -6.58
C PRO A 98 -14.47 -0.25 -7.47
N THR A 99 -14.67 -0.53 -8.76
CA THR A 99 -13.58 -0.71 -9.74
C THR A 99 -12.65 0.51 -9.80
N GLU A 100 -13.18 1.72 -9.77
CA GLU A 100 -12.39 2.96 -9.83
C GLU A 100 -11.43 3.10 -8.64
N HIS A 101 -11.89 2.71 -7.45
CA HIS A 101 -11.07 2.74 -6.23
C HIS A 101 -10.02 1.64 -6.26
N LYS A 102 -10.33 0.47 -6.83
CA LYS A 102 -9.34 -0.61 -7.05
C LYS A 102 -8.24 -0.15 -8.00
N THR A 103 -8.58 0.55 -9.07
CA THR A 103 -7.58 1.14 -9.99
C THR A 103 -6.71 2.16 -9.26
N SER A 104 -7.33 3.07 -8.50
CA SER A 104 -6.61 4.09 -7.73
C SER A 104 -5.69 3.49 -6.68
N PHE A 105 -6.12 2.42 -6.00
CA PHE A 105 -5.32 1.68 -5.03
C PHE A 105 -4.01 1.16 -5.64
N LEU A 106 -4.08 0.59 -6.84
CA LEU A 106 -2.90 0.03 -7.50
C LEU A 106 -1.87 1.10 -7.93
N GLN A 107 -2.27 2.37 -8.00
CA GLN A 107 -1.37 3.49 -8.29
C GLN A 107 -0.67 4.06 -7.05
N LEU A 108 -1.13 3.70 -5.85
CA LEU A 108 -0.55 4.19 -4.60
C LEU A 108 0.89 3.66 -4.43
N PRO A 109 1.76 4.40 -3.73
CA PRO A 109 3.01 3.85 -3.23
C PRO A 109 2.79 2.53 -2.48
N TYR A 110 3.67 1.56 -2.69
CA TYR A 110 3.47 0.19 -2.20
C TYR A 110 3.32 0.09 -0.67
N GLY A 111 4.03 0.92 0.10
CA GLY A 111 3.87 1.01 1.55
C GLY A 111 2.45 1.41 1.96
N LEU A 112 1.83 2.36 1.22
CA LEU A 112 0.44 2.76 1.46
C LEU A 112 -0.55 1.67 1.06
N GLN A 113 -0.30 0.95 -0.04
CA GLN A 113 -1.12 -0.21 -0.40
C GLN A 113 -1.14 -1.25 0.73
N LYS A 114 0.03 -1.57 1.30
CA LYS A 114 0.17 -2.49 2.44
C LYS A 114 -0.60 -2.01 3.67
N TYR A 115 -0.49 -0.73 4.01
CA TYR A 115 -1.22 -0.14 5.13
C TYR A 115 -2.74 -0.21 4.94
N VAL A 116 -3.23 0.26 3.79
CA VAL A 116 -4.67 0.30 3.47
C VAL A 116 -5.25 -1.12 3.44
N ALA A 117 -4.58 -2.07 2.79
CA ALA A 117 -5.06 -3.46 2.75
C ALA A 117 -5.15 -4.09 4.15
N ALA A 118 -4.18 -3.81 5.03
CA ALA A 118 -4.20 -4.29 6.41
C ALA A 118 -5.33 -3.65 7.23
N HIS A 119 -5.57 -2.36 7.05
CA HIS A 119 -6.65 -1.62 7.72
C HIS A 119 -8.04 -2.12 7.29
N GLU A 120 -8.25 -2.28 5.99
CA GLU A 120 -9.52 -2.76 5.41
C GLU A 120 -9.81 -4.20 5.84
N SER A 121 -8.81 -5.07 5.85
CA SER A 121 -8.97 -6.45 6.33
C SER A 121 -9.41 -6.52 7.80
N ARG A 122 -8.95 -5.58 8.64
CA ARG A 122 -9.40 -5.49 10.03
C ARG A 122 -10.85 -5.05 10.13
N SER A 123 -11.20 -4.00 9.39
CA SER A 123 -12.56 -3.45 9.36
C SER A 123 -13.57 -4.49 8.84
N GLU A 124 -13.21 -5.24 7.80
CA GLU A 124 -14.07 -6.29 7.23
C GLU A 124 -14.32 -7.42 8.24
N LYS A 125 -13.33 -7.80 9.05
CA LYS A 125 -13.49 -8.80 10.11
C LYS A 125 -14.47 -8.34 11.18
N GLU A 126 -14.40 -7.08 11.58
CA GLU A 126 -15.31 -6.50 12.58
C GLU A 126 -16.74 -6.43 12.07
N VAL A 127 -16.94 -5.97 10.82
CA VAL A 127 -18.26 -5.94 10.18
C VAL A 127 -18.84 -7.36 10.06
N ARG A 128 -18.04 -8.33 9.59
CA ARG A 128 -18.48 -9.73 9.46
C ARG A 128 -18.86 -10.33 10.82
N ARG A 129 -18.12 -10.01 11.87
CA ARG A 129 -18.45 -10.42 13.24
C ARG A 129 -19.80 -9.84 13.68
N ALA A 130 -20.01 -8.52 13.52
CA ALA A 130 -21.27 -7.87 13.87
C ALA A 130 -22.47 -8.43 13.07
N GLN A 131 -22.29 -8.71 11.77
CA GLN A 131 -23.32 -9.34 10.94
C GLN A 131 -23.67 -10.75 11.41
N SER A 132 -22.67 -11.53 11.81
CA SER A 132 -22.88 -12.89 12.32
C SER A 132 -23.60 -12.89 13.67
N GLU A 133 -23.23 -11.98 14.57
CA GLU A 133 -23.90 -11.79 15.87
C GLU A 133 -25.36 -11.34 15.68
N ALA A 134 -25.62 -10.39 14.79
CA ALA A 134 -26.97 -9.93 14.46
C ALA A 134 -27.83 -11.05 13.83
N ALA A 135 -27.25 -11.87 12.95
CA ALA A 135 -27.94 -13.01 12.36
C ALA A 135 -28.31 -14.06 13.42
N ALA A 136 -27.39 -14.40 14.32
CA ALA A 136 -27.63 -15.33 15.42
C ALA A 136 -28.73 -14.82 16.38
N ALA A 137 -28.72 -13.53 16.71
CA ALA A 137 -29.77 -12.92 17.54
C ALA A 137 -31.15 -12.99 16.86
N ARG A 138 -31.22 -12.68 15.56
CA ARG A 138 -32.46 -12.80 14.77
C ARG A 138 -32.98 -14.24 14.71
N GLN A 139 -32.07 -15.21 14.62
CA GLN A 139 -32.44 -16.63 14.63
C GLN A 139 -33.02 -17.04 15.99
N LYS A 140 -32.34 -16.70 17.09
CA LYS A 140 -32.83 -16.99 18.46
C LYS A 140 -34.22 -16.39 18.72
N LEU A 141 -34.46 -15.14 18.29
CA LEU A 141 -35.77 -14.50 18.41
C LEU A 141 -36.86 -15.24 17.62
N ARG A 142 -36.55 -15.72 16.41
CA ARG A 142 -37.49 -16.52 15.61
C ARG A 142 -37.79 -17.86 16.24
N GLU A 143 -36.80 -18.53 16.81
CA GLU A 143 -36.96 -19.82 17.49
C GLU A 143 -37.79 -19.67 18.78
N ALA A 144 -37.52 -18.64 19.58
CA ALA A 144 -38.31 -18.33 20.78
C ALA A 144 -39.77 -17.95 20.45
N GLY A 145 -39.99 -17.20 19.37
CA GLY A 145 -41.34 -16.87 18.90
C GLY A 145 -42.15 -18.10 18.46
N LYS A 146 -41.50 -19.10 17.83
CA LYS A 146 -42.15 -20.35 17.43
C LYS A 146 -42.53 -21.22 18.64
N THR A 147 -41.64 -21.33 19.63
CA THR A 147 -41.91 -22.12 20.84
C THR A 147 -43.07 -21.54 21.67
N ASN A 148 -43.18 -20.21 21.76
CA ASN A 148 -44.31 -19.56 22.42
C ASN A 148 -45.63 -19.74 21.66
N GLY A 149 -45.61 -19.72 20.33
CA GLY A 149 -46.80 -19.95 19.50
C GLY A 149 -47.33 -21.39 19.58
N ASP A 150 -46.42 -22.37 19.62
CA ASP A 150 -46.80 -23.78 19.78
C ASP A 150 -47.36 -24.07 21.19
N GLN A 151 -46.82 -23.46 22.25
CA GLN A 151 -47.36 -23.62 23.61
C GLN A 151 -48.76 -22.99 23.79
N GLN A 152 -49.08 -21.90 23.10
CA GLN A 152 -50.41 -21.29 23.15
C GLN A 152 -51.47 -22.10 22.38
N ASN A 153 -51.06 -22.88 21.36
CA ASN A 153 -51.98 -23.69 20.56
C ASN A 153 -52.33 -25.05 21.19
N VAL A 154 -51.55 -25.53 22.16
CA VAL A 154 -51.79 -26.80 22.86
C VAL A 154 -52.65 -26.60 24.13
N ALA A 155 -52.82 -25.36 24.58
CA ALA A 155 -53.61 -25.00 25.77
C ALA A 155 -55.04 -24.52 25.45
N ALA A 156 -55.47 -24.57 24.19
CA ALA A 156 -56.82 -24.27 23.71
C ALA A 156 -57.54 -25.54 23.26
#